data_AF-W2R9K9-F1
#
_entry.id   AF-W2R9K9-F1
#
_cell.length_a   1.000
_cell.length_b   1.000
_cell.length_c   1.000
_cell.angle_alpha   90.00
_cell.angle_beta   90.00
_cell.angle_gamma   90.00
#
_symmetry.space_group_name_H-M   'P 1'
#
loop_
_entity.id
_entity.type
_entity.pdbx_description
1 polymer ?
#
loop_
_entity_poly.entity_id
_entity_poly.type
_entity_poly.pdbx_seq_one_letter_code
_entity_poly.pdbx_strand_id
1 'polypeptide(L)'
;MKELATKLLPDYTVKEEAEERTYYKKFGIKRKQSDTPSDTQPSPPKIHRSLGPSPGNMIRFELYPQRGPDVPLFLSLDKLDAPYMYTQSLLKIMYLRKYLAKKLKVAKPEEIEILCKGTVVGPEYSLEFIRRTRWKESSKMVLEYRRQLIAS
;
A
#
# COMPACT_ATOMS: atom_id res chain seq x y z
N MET A 1 -30.12 4.75 22.20
CA MET A 1 -30.58 3.51 21.52
C MET A 1 -30.81 2.32 22.46
N LYS A 2 -29.96 2.06 23.47
CA LYS A 2 -30.15 0.93 24.41
C LYS A 2 -31.46 0.98 25.21
N GLU A 3 -31.91 2.16 25.61
CA GLU A 3 -33.14 2.33 26.41
C GLU A 3 -34.45 2.02 25.69
N LEU A 4 -34.49 2.10 24.36
CA LEU A 4 -35.69 1.75 23.59
C LEU A 4 -35.82 0.24 23.45
N ALA A 5 -34.70 -0.46 23.26
CA ALA A 5 -34.66 -1.92 23.13
C ALA A 5 -35.11 -2.62 24.42
N THR A 6 -34.64 -2.14 25.58
CA THR A 6 -35.04 -2.69 26.90
C THR A 6 -36.51 -2.48 27.22
N LYS A 7 -37.14 -1.43 26.67
CA LYS A 7 -38.55 -1.09 26.90
C LYS A 7 -39.51 -1.83 25.97
N LEU A 8 -39.07 -2.18 24.75
CA LEU A 8 -39.89 -2.87 23.76
C LEU A 8 -39.87 -4.40 23.93
N LEU A 9 -38.75 -4.96 24.39
CA LEU A 9 -38.47 -6.39 24.39
C LEU A 9 -37.65 -6.80 25.64
N PRO A 10 -38.26 -6.79 26.85
CA PRO A 10 -37.53 -7.01 28.10
C PRO A 10 -36.89 -8.41 28.20
N ASP A 11 -37.52 -9.42 27.60
CA ASP A 11 -37.05 -10.81 27.63
C ASP A 11 -35.93 -11.10 26.62
N TYR A 12 -35.74 -10.20 25.65
CA TYR A 12 -34.79 -10.40 24.56
C TYR A 12 -33.34 -10.38 25.05
N THR A 13 -33.05 -9.51 26.03
CA THR A 13 -31.73 -9.43 26.68
C THR A 13 -31.32 -10.75 27.34
N VAL A 14 -32.28 -11.44 27.99
CA VAL A 14 -32.02 -12.72 28.66
C VAL A 14 -31.77 -13.83 27.64
N LYS A 15 -32.52 -13.81 26.53
CA LYS A 15 -32.35 -14.75 25.42
C LYS A 15 -31.00 -14.57 24.72
N GLU A 16 -30.62 -13.32 24.44
CA GLU A 16 -29.35 -12.99 23.80
C GLU A 16 -28.15 -13.43 24.67
N GLU A 17 -28.22 -13.23 25.99
CA GLU A 17 -27.20 -13.74 26.91
C GLU A 17 -27.08 -15.26 26.90
N ALA A 18 -28.21 -15.97 26.86
CA ALA A 18 -28.21 -17.44 26.84
C ALA A 18 -27.59 -17.98 25.53
N GLU A 19 -28.00 -17.42 24.38
CA GLU A 19 -27.45 -17.77 23.07
C GLU A 19 -25.96 -17.45 22.99
N GLU A 20 -25.54 -16.28 23.49
CA GLU A 20 -24.13 -15.88 23.52
C GLU A 20 -23.30 -16.87 24.37
N ARG A 21 -23.77 -17.27 25.56
CA ARG A 21 -23.07 -18.26 26.41
C ARG A 21 -22.91 -19.60 25.69
N THR A 22 -23.93 -20.07 24.98
CA THR A 22 -23.84 -21.32 24.21
C THR A 22 -22.83 -21.22 23.08
N TYR A 23 -22.78 -20.08 22.39
CA TYR A 23 -21.84 -19.82 21.32
C TYR A 23 -20.38 -19.86 21.81
N TYR A 24 -20.02 -19.08 22.83
CA TYR A 24 -18.65 -19.06 23.34
C TYR A 24 -18.22 -20.41 23.92
N LYS A 25 -19.14 -21.15 24.56
CA LYS A 25 -18.89 -22.52 25.04
C LYS A 25 -18.61 -23.49 23.89
N LYS A 26 -19.36 -23.40 22.79
CA LYS A 26 -19.18 -24.24 21.60
C LYS A 26 -17.83 -24.02 20.93
N PHE A 27 -17.35 -22.78 20.89
CA PHE A 27 -16.10 -22.42 20.21
C PHE A 27 -14.86 -22.42 21.11
N GLY A 28 -15.01 -22.67 22.42
CA GLY A 28 -13.89 -22.72 23.37
C GLY A 28 -13.17 -21.38 23.57
N ILE A 29 -13.83 -20.27 23.22
CA ILE A 29 -13.25 -18.92 23.28
C ILE A 29 -13.56 -18.32 24.65
N LYS A 30 -12.52 -17.86 25.37
CA LYS A 30 -12.70 -17.16 26.65
C LYS A 30 -13.28 -15.75 26.41
N ARG A 31 -14.38 -15.43 27.10
CA ARG A 31 -15.02 -14.11 27.03
C ARG A 31 -14.11 -13.04 27.63
N LYS A 32 -14.01 -11.88 26.97
CA LYS A 32 -13.36 -10.69 27.53
C LYS A 32 -14.30 -10.09 28.58
N GLN A 33 -13.87 -10.04 29.84
CA GLN A 33 -14.67 -9.41 30.91
C GLN A 33 -14.78 -7.90 30.65
N SER A 34 -15.98 -7.35 30.81
CA SER A 34 -16.31 -5.95 30.60
C SER A 34 -16.34 -5.15 31.89
N ASP A 35 -15.42 -5.42 32.82
CA ASP A 35 -15.28 -4.66 34.06
C ASP A 35 -13.90 -4.02 34.13
N THR A 36 -13.75 -2.85 33.52
CA THR A 36 -12.70 -1.91 33.90
C THR A 36 -13.27 -0.49 33.71
N PRO A 37 -13.41 0.30 34.78
CA PRO A 37 -13.71 1.72 34.67
C PRO A 37 -12.63 2.37 33.83
N SER A 38 -13.06 3.13 32.83
CA SER A 38 -12.20 3.91 31.95
C SER A 38 -11.55 5.04 32.73
N ASP A 39 -10.37 4.81 33.29
CA ASP A 39 -9.38 5.87 33.48
C ASP A 39 -7.96 5.29 33.39
N THR A 40 -7.13 5.92 32.57
CA THR A 40 -5.85 5.41 32.04
C THR A 40 -5.98 4.43 30.87
N GLN A 41 -6.20 4.99 29.67
CA GLN A 41 -5.89 4.30 28.41
C GLN A 41 -4.42 3.82 28.44
N PRO A 42 -4.13 2.51 28.37
CA PRO A 42 -2.86 2.09 27.78
C PRO A 42 -2.99 2.45 26.31
N SER A 43 -2.20 3.44 25.87
CA SER A 43 -2.04 3.74 24.45
C SER A 43 -1.94 2.42 23.66
N PRO A 44 -2.63 2.28 22.51
CA PRO A 44 -2.52 1.07 21.69
C PRO A 44 -1.05 0.71 21.56
N PRO A 45 -0.68 -0.59 21.65
CA PRO A 45 0.73 -0.99 21.61
C PRO A 45 1.32 -0.25 20.44
N LYS A 46 2.30 0.61 20.70
CA LYS A 46 3.03 1.30 19.65
C LYS A 46 3.57 0.15 18.84
N ILE A 47 2.90 -0.18 17.73
CA ILE A 47 3.46 -1.01 16.69
C ILE A 47 4.67 -0.17 16.32
N HIS A 48 5.83 -0.58 16.85
CA HIS A 48 7.11 -0.14 16.38
C HIS A 48 7.14 -0.66 14.95
N ARG A 49 6.48 0.05 14.04
CA ARG A 49 6.77 -0.04 12.62
C ARG A 49 8.23 0.29 12.60
N SER A 50 9.06 -0.72 12.34
CA SER A 50 10.49 -0.55 12.21
C SER A 50 10.71 0.68 11.33
N LEU A 51 11.29 1.73 11.89
CA LEU A 51 11.57 3.00 11.20
C LEU A 51 12.67 2.86 10.14
N GLY A 52 13.03 1.62 9.79
CA GLY A 52 13.99 1.27 8.76
C GLY A 52 13.50 0.09 7.92
N PRO A 53 14.12 -0.14 6.75
CA PRO A 53 13.82 -1.29 5.90
C PRO A 53 13.95 -2.58 6.71
N SER A 54 12.84 -3.24 7.00
CA SER A 54 12.90 -4.62 7.49
C SER A 54 13.53 -5.45 6.36
N PRO A 55 14.64 -6.18 6.60
CA PRO A 55 15.37 -6.90 5.56
C PRO A 55 14.51 -7.90 4.77
N GLY A 56 13.39 -8.35 5.37
CA GLY A 56 12.48 -9.33 4.76
C GLY A 56 11.73 -8.83 3.53
N ASN A 57 11.61 -7.51 3.33
CA ASN A 57 10.75 -6.92 2.29
C ASN A 57 11.51 -6.03 1.32
N MET A 58 12.63 -6.52 0.77
CA MET A 58 13.35 -5.83 -0.30
C MET A 58 12.99 -6.37 -1.68
N ILE A 59 13.01 -5.50 -2.69
CA ILE A 59 12.68 -5.82 -4.08
C ILE A 59 13.78 -5.32 -5.02
N ARG A 60 14.16 -6.17 -5.98
CA ARG A 60 15.06 -5.83 -7.09
C ARG A 60 14.24 -5.53 -8.34
N PHE A 61 14.56 -4.43 -9.01
CA PHE A 61 13.91 -4.01 -10.25
C PHE A 61 14.83 -3.10 -11.06
N GLU A 62 14.47 -2.86 -12.31
CA GLU A 62 15.25 -2.06 -13.26
C GLU A 62 14.40 -0.91 -13.80
N LEU A 63 15.00 0.26 -14.04
CA LEU A 63 14.35 1.42 -14.66
C LEU A 63 15.01 1.80 -15.98
N TYR A 64 14.20 1.87 -17.03
CA TYR A 64 14.64 2.31 -18.34
C TYR A 64 13.73 3.40 -18.92
N PRO A 65 14.25 4.33 -19.73
CA PRO A 65 13.38 5.23 -20.46
C PRO A 65 12.58 4.42 -21.49
N GLN A 66 11.30 4.76 -21.64
CA GLN A 66 10.44 4.10 -22.62
C GLN A 66 11.01 4.34 -24.04
N ARG A 67 11.31 3.24 -24.75
CA ARG A 67 11.75 3.28 -26.15
C ARG A 67 10.83 2.41 -26.99
N GLY A 68 10.39 2.95 -28.12
CA GLY A 68 9.65 2.22 -29.14
C GLY A 68 9.53 3.09 -30.39
N PRO A 69 9.33 2.48 -31.57
CA PRO A 69 9.15 3.23 -32.82
C PRO A 69 7.92 4.16 -32.77
N ASP A 70 6.90 3.77 -32.01
CA ASP A 70 5.63 4.50 -31.87
C ASP A 70 5.65 5.55 -30.74
N VAL A 71 6.77 5.72 -30.03
CA VAL A 71 6.86 6.62 -28.88
C VAL A 71 7.44 7.96 -29.35
N PRO A 72 6.67 9.06 -29.28
CA PRO A 72 7.18 10.36 -29.70
C PRO A 72 8.41 10.79 -28.90
N LEU A 73 9.39 11.38 -29.61
CA LEU A 73 10.66 11.82 -29.01
C LEU A 73 10.46 12.84 -27.88
N PHE A 74 9.42 13.67 -27.93
CA PHE A 74 9.14 14.65 -26.88
C PHE A 74 8.72 14.00 -25.55
N LEU A 75 8.27 12.74 -25.56
CA LEU A 75 8.00 11.96 -24.35
C LEU A 75 9.26 11.30 -23.80
N SER A 76 10.33 11.19 -24.60
CA SER A 76 11.54 10.47 -24.20
C SER A 76 12.31 11.24 -23.13
N LEU A 77 12.85 10.49 -22.16
CA LEU A 77 13.74 11.00 -21.12
C LEU A 77 15.12 10.36 -21.24
N ASP A 78 16.13 11.04 -20.68
CA ASP A 78 17.50 10.56 -20.67
C ASP A 78 17.65 9.26 -19.88
N LYS A 79 18.68 8.49 -20.20
CA LYS A 79 19.00 7.24 -19.50
C LYS A 79 19.54 7.53 -18.11
N LEU A 80 19.21 6.68 -17.15
CA LEU A 80 19.91 6.64 -15.87
C LEU A 80 21.28 5.97 -16.03
N ASP A 81 22.30 6.51 -15.36
CA ASP A 81 23.64 5.88 -15.28
C ASP A 81 23.57 4.50 -14.61
N ALA A 82 22.72 4.37 -13.59
CA ALA A 82 22.49 3.14 -12.84
C ALA A 82 20.99 2.77 -12.86
N PRO A 83 20.56 1.87 -13.78
CA PRO A 83 19.16 1.49 -13.90
C PRO A 83 18.72 0.45 -12.87
N TYR A 84 19.66 -0.29 -12.28
CA TYR A 84 19.38 -1.36 -11.33
C TYR A 84 19.12 -0.81 -9.92
N MET A 85 18.01 -1.20 -9.31
CA MET A 85 17.62 -0.74 -7.97
C MET A 85 17.32 -1.89 -7.02
N TYR A 86 17.62 -1.68 -5.75
CA TYR A 86 17.31 -2.58 -4.65
C TYR A 86 16.76 -1.78 -3.47
N THR A 87 15.45 -1.82 -3.25
CA THR A 87 14.75 -0.96 -2.28
C THR A 87 13.66 -1.72 -1.53
N GLN A 88 12.95 -1.04 -0.62
CA GLN A 88 11.80 -1.62 0.09
C GLN A 88 10.62 -1.92 -0.86
N SER A 89 9.95 -3.05 -0.69
CA SER A 89 8.78 -3.46 -1.48
C SER A 89 7.61 -2.49 -1.35
N LEU A 90 7.46 -1.85 -0.19
CA LEU A 90 6.39 -0.89 0.10
C LEU A 90 6.67 0.52 -0.44
N LEU A 91 7.82 0.75 -1.07
CA LEU A 91 8.14 2.04 -1.70
C LEU A 91 7.08 2.36 -2.76
N LYS A 92 6.49 3.54 -2.66
CA LYS A 92 5.48 4.02 -3.61
C LYS A 92 6.11 4.63 -4.86
N ILE A 93 5.41 4.52 -5.99
CA ILE A 93 5.80 5.09 -7.29
C ILE A 93 6.03 6.60 -7.21
N MET A 94 5.28 7.34 -6.39
CA MET A 94 5.51 8.77 -6.18
C MET A 94 6.96 9.11 -5.78
N TYR A 95 7.61 8.27 -4.97
CA TYR A 95 9.00 8.51 -4.56
C TYR A 95 9.99 8.21 -5.68
N LEU A 96 9.64 7.25 -6.53
CA LEU A 96 10.41 6.90 -7.72
C LEU A 96 10.35 8.04 -8.76
N ARG A 97 9.18 8.68 -8.94
CA ARG A 97 9.03 9.89 -9.76
C ARG A 97 9.90 11.05 -9.24
N LYS A 98 9.91 11.27 -7.92
CA LYS A 98 10.79 12.28 -7.28
C LYS A 98 12.27 11.98 -7.50
N TYR A 99 12.66 10.70 -7.38
CA TYR A 99 14.03 10.28 -7.65
C TYR A 99 14.43 10.55 -9.10
N LEU A 100 13.57 10.19 -10.07
CA LEU A 100 13.80 10.45 -11.49
C LEU A 100 13.87 11.94 -11.79
N ALA A 101 12.97 12.76 -11.23
CA ALA A 101 12.99 14.21 -11.44
C ALA A 101 14.33 14.82 -10.97
N LYS A 102 14.81 14.40 -9.80
CA LYS A 102 16.11 14.84 -9.27
C LYS A 102 17.29 14.36 -10.13
N LYS A 103 17.27 13.11 -10.60
CA LYS A 103 18.38 12.54 -11.37
C LYS A 103 18.45 13.04 -12.80
N LEU A 104 17.29 13.23 -13.43
CA LEU A 104 17.15 13.69 -14.82
C LEU A 104 17.00 15.21 -14.93
N LYS A 105 17.12 15.94 -13.82
CA LYS A 105 16.98 17.41 -13.74
C LYS A 105 15.66 17.92 -14.34
N VAL A 106 14.58 17.16 -14.18
CA VAL A 106 13.23 17.55 -14.58
C VAL A 106 12.61 18.40 -13.47
N ALA A 107 11.91 19.47 -13.83
CA ALA A 107 11.42 20.47 -12.88
C ALA A 107 10.38 19.90 -11.90
N LYS A 108 9.44 19.08 -12.40
CA LYS A 108 8.31 18.57 -11.61
C LYS A 108 8.23 17.04 -11.67
N PRO A 109 8.04 16.33 -10.53
CA PRO A 109 7.80 14.89 -10.54
C PRO A 109 6.48 14.48 -11.18
N GLU A 110 5.52 15.41 -11.28
CA GLU A 110 4.25 15.23 -11.98
C GLU A 110 4.44 15.09 -13.51
N GLU A 111 5.52 15.64 -14.05
CA GLU A 111 5.87 15.53 -15.49
C GLU A 111 6.48 14.17 -15.83
N ILE A 112 6.55 13.23 -14.89
CA ILE A 112 7.12 11.90 -15.10
C ILE A 112 6.06 10.82 -14.89
N GLU A 113 5.80 10.07 -15.96
CA GLU A 113 5.03 8.84 -15.92
C GLU A 113 5.95 7.64 -15.79
N ILE A 114 5.55 6.69 -14.95
CA ILE A 114 6.19 5.39 -14.83
C ILE A 114 5.22 4.35 -15.37
N LEU A 115 5.74 3.40 -16.12
CA LEU A 115 4.98 2.35 -16.78
C LEU A 115 5.53 0.98 -16.38
N CYS A 116 4.65 -0.01 -16.40
CA CYS A 116 5.00 -1.42 -16.26
C CYS A 116 4.37 -2.16 -17.44
N LYS A 117 5.20 -2.77 -18.30
CA LYS A 117 4.76 -3.43 -19.54
C LYS A 117 3.86 -2.53 -20.41
N GLY A 118 4.28 -1.29 -20.62
CA GLY A 118 3.52 -0.29 -21.39
C GLY A 118 2.26 0.28 -20.71
N THR A 119 1.88 -0.19 -19.53
CA THR A 119 0.73 0.35 -18.77
C THR A 119 1.20 1.37 -17.73
N VAL A 120 0.60 2.56 -17.71
CA VAL A 120 0.92 3.60 -16.71
C VAL A 120 0.56 3.12 -15.30
N VAL A 121 1.47 3.30 -14.34
CA VAL A 121 1.25 3.00 -12.93
C VAL A 121 0.99 4.26 -12.10
N GLY A 122 -0.05 4.18 -11.27
CA GLY A 122 -0.46 5.25 -10.38
C GLY A 122 0.60 5.59 -9.32
N PRO A 123 0.73 6.87 -8.92
CA PRO A 123 1.72 7.31 -7.93
C PRO A 123 1.54 6.67 -6.55
N GLU A 124 0.33 6.24 -6.20
CA GLU A 124 -0.05 5.62 -4.94
C GLU A 124 0.36 4.15 -4.81
N TYR A 125 0.65 3.48 -5.92
CA TYR A 125 1.00 2.06 -5.94
C TYR A 125 2.37 1.81 -5.33
N SER A 126 2.49 0.71 -4.59
CA SER A 126 3.78 0.19 -4.10
C SER A 126 4.43 -0.73 -5.14
N LEU A 127 5.75 -0.87 -5.06
CA LEU A 127 6.48 -1.82 -5.89
C LEU A 127 5.99 -3.28 -5.68
N GLU A 128 5.62 -3.62 -4.45
CA GLU A 128 5.03 -4.92 -4.10
C GLU A 128 3.69 -5.16 -4.81
N PHE A 129 2.83 -4.14 -4.83
CA PHE A 129 1.54 -4.21 -5.51
C PHE A 129 1.74 -4.44 -7.01
N ILE A 130 2.66 -3.69 -7.64
CA ILE A 130 2.97 -3.84 -9.07
C ILE A 130 3.53 -5.24 -9.35
N ARG A 131 4.45 -5.72 -8.53
CA ARG A 131 5.01 -7.07 -8.68
C ARG A 131 3.92 -8.13 -8.61
N ARG A 132 3.03 -8.08 -7.63
CA ARG A 132 1.96 -9.09 -7.47
C ARG A 132 0.88 -9.03 -8.55
N THR A 133 0.57 -7.85 -9.06
CA THR A 133 -0.59 -7.65 -9.95
C THR A 133 -0.22 -7.60 -11.43
N ARG A 134 0.91 -6.99 -11.79
CA ARG A 134 1.34 -6.76 -13.19
C ARG A 134 2.53 -7.62 -13.60
N TRP A 135 3.39 -8.02 -12.66
CA TRP A 135 4.63 -8.75 -12.93
C TRP A 135 4.63 -10.16 -12.34
N LYS A 136 3.80 -11.05 -12.91
CA LYS A 136 3.66 -12.45 -12.47
C LYS A 136 4.81 -13.37 -12.89
N GLU A 137 5.82 -12.84 -13.56
CA GLU A 137 6.97 -13.61 -14.06
C GLU A 137 8.02 -13.80 -12.95
N SER A 138 8.80 -14.88 -13.06
CA SER A 138 9.99 -15.10 -12.22
C SER A 138 11.14 -14.14 -12.55
N SER A 139 11.06 -13.49 -13.71
CA SER A 139 11.99 -12.48 -14.22
C SER A 139 12.09 -11.26 -13.30
N LYS A 140 13.22 -10.55 -13.37
CA LYS A 140 13.37 -9.25 -12.69
C LYS A 140 12.31 -8.27 -13.19
N MET A 141 11.71 -7.52 -12.28
CA MET A 141 10.69 -6.52 -12.62
C MET A 141 11.34 -5.35 -13.36
N VAL A 142 10.82 -5.02 -14.54
CA VAL A 142 11.28 -3.87 -15.33
C VAL A 142 10.19 -2.81 -15.35
N LEU A 143 10.58 -1.58 -15.03
CA LEU A 143 9.74 -0.40 -15.11
C LEU A 143 10.30 0.55 -16.17
N GLU A 144 9.40 1.19 -16.89
CA GLU A 144 9.73 2.19 -17.89
C GLU A 144 9.35 3.58 -17.39
N TYR A 145 10.00 4.63 -17.88
CA TYR A 145 9.62 6.01 -17.58
C TYR A 145 9.64 6.89 -18.82
N ARG A 146 8.77 7.92 -18.82
CA ARG A 146 8.66 8.94 -19.88
C ARG A 146 8.16 10.27 -19.32
N ARG A 147 8.21 11.33 -20.14
CA ARG A 147 7.54 12.60 -19.82
C ARG A 147 6.03 12.45 -19.93
N GLN A 148 5.32 13.15 -19.06
CA GLN A 148 3.87 13.32 -19.10
C GLN A 148 3.58 14.72 -19.66
N LEU A 149 2.71 14.79 -20.67
CA LEU A 149 2.17 16.07 -21.12
C LEU A 149 1.09 16.52 -20.12
N ILE A 150 1.43 17.48 -19.26
CA ILE A 150 0.43 18.16 -18.44
C ILE A 150 -0.08 19.32 -19.30
N ALA A 151 -1.37 19.29 -19.66
CA ALA A 151 -2.02 20.46 -20.22
C ALA A 151 -2.07 21.54 -19.13
N SER A 152 -1.36 22.65 -19.34
CA SER A 152 -1.40 23.84 -18.48
C SER A 152 -2.74 24.54 -18.56
#